data_AF-W4VQU5-F1
#
_entry.id   AF-W4VQU5-F1
#
_cell.length_a   1.000
_cell.length_b   1.000
_cell.length_c   1.000
_cell.angle_alpha   90.00
_cell.angle_beta   90.00
_cell.angle_gamma   90.00
#
_symmetry.space_group_name_H-M   'P 1'
#
loop_
_entity.id
_entity.type
_entity.pdbx_description
1 polymer ?
#
loop_
_entity_poly.entity_id
_entity_poly.type
_entity_poly.pdbx_seq_one_letter_code
_entity_poly.pdbx_strand_id
1 'polypeptide(L)' 'MDIKKVLNNNVVVTLNEHNQEMVVMGKGLAFQKKVGQPIDDAK' A
#
# COMPACT_ATOMS: atom_id res chain seq x y z
N MET A 1 4.84 -4.54 4.72
CA MET A 1 4.06 -4.57 3.47
C MET A 1 4.49 -3.39 2.62
N ASP A 2 5.10 -3.64 1.47
CA ASP A 2 5.59 -2.57 0.59
C ASP A 2 4.60 -2.27 -0.51
N ILE A 3 4.44 -0.98 -0.84
CA ILE A 3 3.56 -0.53 -1.92
C ILE A 3 4.18 -0.97 -3.25
N LYS A 4 3.54 -1.91 -3.92
CA LYS A 4 3.89 -2.33 -5.28
C LYS A 4 3.29 -1.39 -6.32
N LYS A 5 2.08 -0.87 -6.08
CA LYS A 5 1.40 0.04 -6.99
C LYS A 5 0.41 0.94 -6.26
N VAL A 6 0.38 2.22 -6.60
CA VAL A 6 -0.65 3.15 -6.10
C VAL A 6 -1.75 3.23 -7.16
N LEU A 7 -3.00 2.95 -6.76
CA LEU A 7 -4.16 3.04 -7.66
C LEU A 7 -4.87 4.39 -7.52
N ASN A 8 -5.06 4.85 -6.29
CA ASN A 8 -5.57 6.19 -5.99
C ASN A 8 -5.10 6.63 -4.59
N ASN A 9 -5.49 7.83 -4.14
CA ASN A 9 -5.12 8.36 -2.81
C ASN A 9 -5.56 7.49 -1.62
N ASN A 10 -6.52 6.57 -1.82
CA ASN A 10 -7.12 5.73 -0.81
C ASN A 10 -6.84 4.23 -0.99
N VAL A 11 -6.22 3.82 -2.10
CA VAL A 11 -6.12 2.43 -2.53
C VAL A 11 -4.76 2.17 -3.11
N VAL A 12 -4.10 1.15 -2.58
CA VAL A 12 -2.75 0.73 -2.96
C VAL A 12 -2.69 -0.78 -3.02
N VAL A 13 -1.86 -1.27 -3.92
CA VAL A 13 -1.48 -2.68 -4.01
C VAL A 13 -0.16 -2.83 -3.29
N THR A 14 -0.12 -3.76 -2.36
CA THR A 14 1.09 -4.16 -1.63
C THR A 14 1.48 -5.58 -1.99
N LEU A 15 2.76 -5.89 -1.74
CA LEU A 15 3.29 -7.24 -1.81
C LEU A 15 3.75 -7.63 -0.41
N ASN A 16 3.37 -8.82 0.06
CA ASN A 16 3.89 -9.39 1.30
C ASN A 16 5.15 -10.26 1.05
N GLU A 17 5.79 -10.72 2.12
CA GLU A 17 6.99 -11.57 2.05
C GLU A 17 6.73 -12.94 1.40
N HIS A 18 5.47 -13.37 1.34
CA HIS A 18 5.03 -14.58 0.66
C HIS A 18 4.71 -14.36 -0.82
N ASN A 19 5.11 -13.20 -1.39
CA ASN A 19 4.82 -12.82 -2.78
C ASN A 19 3.32 -12.71 -3.10
N GLN A 20 2.49 -12.52 -2.09
CA GLN A 20 1.05 -12.36 -2.27
C GLN A 20 0.74 -10.88 -2.46
N GLU A 21 -0.02 -10.60 -3.52
CA GLU A 21 -0.50 -9.26 -3.82
C GLU A 21 -1.77 -8.98 -3.00
N MET A 22 -1.74 -7.91 -2.22
CA MET A 22 -2.86 -7.48 -1.39
C MET A 22 -3.28 -6.07 -1.75
N VAL A 23 -4.58 -5.84 -1.91
CA VAL A 23 -5.14 -4.51 -2.12
C VAL A 23 -5.53 -3.95 -0.75
N VAL A 24 -4.89 -2.86 -0.36
CA VAL A 24 -5.17 -2.17 0.90
C VAL A 24 -5.93 -0.88 0.59
N MET A 25 -7.05 -0.70 1.28
CA MET A 25 -7.93 0.45 1.13
C MET A 25 -8.00 1.20 2.46
N GLY A 26 -7.78 2.52 2.45
CA GLY A 26 -7.88 3.36 3.63
C GLY A 26 -7.92 4.82 3.23
N LYS A 27 -8.66 5.65 3.98
CA LYS A 27 -8.80 7.07 3.68
C LYS A 27 -7.45 7.78 3.81
N GLY A 28 -6.89 8.25 2.69
CA GLY A 28 -5.59 8.91 2.64
C GLY A 28 -4.38 7.97 2.79
N LEU A 29 -4.57 6.65 2.70
CA LEU A 29 -3.50 5.66 2.86
C LEU A 29 -2.35 5.84 1.85
N ALA A 30 -2.68 6.29 0.64
CA ALA A 30 -1.71 6.55 -0.42
C ALA A 30 -1.33 8.04 -0.53
N PHE A 31 -1.87 8.91 0.33
CA PHE A 31 -1.66 10.34 0.21
C PHE A 31 -0.18 10.67 0.45
N GLN A 32 0.51 11.13 -0.60
CA GLN A 32 1.96 11.36 -0.65
C GLN A 32 2.85 10.11 -0.50
N LYS A 33 2.30 8.90 -0.62
CA LYS A 33 3.09 7.65 -0.65
C LYS A 33 3.51 7.29 -2.07
N LYS A 34 4.68 6.66 -2.21
CA LYS A 34 5.25 6.19 -3.48
C LYS A 34 5.42 4.67 -3.49
N VAL A 35 5.52 4.11 -4.70
CA VAL A 35 5.90 2.70 -4.91
C VAL A 35 7.26 2.44 -4.26
N GLY A 36 7.37 1.32 -3.54
CA GLY A 36 8.54 0.94 -2.75
C GLY A 36 8.57 1.53 -1.33
N GLN A 37 7.59 2.32 -0.92
CA GLN A 37 7.46 2.71 0.48
C GLN A 37 6.66 1.68 1.28
N PRO A 38 7.00 1.47 2.55
CA PRO A 38 6.18 0.66 3.44
C PRO A 38 4.86 1.37 3.75
N ILE A 39 3.78 0.57 3.79
CA ILE A 39 2.54 0.97 4.46
C ILE A 39 2.73 0.78 5.95
N ASP A 40 2.40 1.84 6.68
CA ASP A 40 2.33 1.81 8.13
C ASP A 40 0.93 1.29 8.49
N ASP A 41 0.85 0.01 8.82
CA ASP A 41 -0.39 -0.63 9.28
C ASP A 41 -0.61 -0.39 10.78
N ALA A 42 -0.06 0.71 11.34
CA ALA A 42 -0.16 1.02 12.75
C ALA A 42 -1.55 1.60 13.08
N LYS A 43 -2.55 0.71 13.11
CA LYS A 43 -3.66 0.85 14.05
C LYS A 43 -4.26 -0.49 14.46
#